data_AF-A0A5N9BSJ3-F1
#
_entry.id   AF-A0A5N9BSJ3-F1
#
_cell.length_a   1.000
_cell.length_b   1.000
_cell.length_c   1.000
_cell.angle_alpha   90.00
_cell.angle_beta   90.00
_cell.angle_gamma   90.00
#
_symmetry.space_group_name_H-M   'P 1'
#
loop_
_entity.id
_entity.type
_entity.pdbx_description
1 polymer ?
#
loop_
_entity_poly.entity_id
_entity_poly.type
_entity_poly.pdbx_seq_one_letter_code
_entity_poly.pdbx_strand_id
1 'polypeptide(L)' 'MKKVVSETSGAVFSLPWFVAKDQGFFAEEGIDMEFVDSISVHVDQPVADPEKVDPILGHTPFEDNQVAIYRA' A
#
# COMPACT_ATOMS: atom_id res chain seq x y z
N MET A 1 11.01 -13.12 -19.80
CA MET A 1 10.32 -12.97 -18.51
C MET A 1 9.71 -11.58 -18.47
N LYS A 2 8.41 -11.45 -18.15
CA LYS A 2 7.73 -10.15 -18.08
C LYS A 2 8.02 -9.54 -16.71
N LYS A 3 8.60 -8.33 -16.67
CA LYS A 3 8.82 -7.62 -15.41
C LYS A 3 7.52 -6.94 -14.95
N VAL A 4 7.15 -7.14 -13.70
CA VAL A 4 5.99 -6.51 -13.06
C VAL A 4 6.44 -5.90 -11.74
N VAL A 5 6.09 -4.63 -11.54
CA VAL A 5 6.33 -3.91 -10.29
C VAL A 5 4.97 -3.73 -9.61
N SER A 6 4.87 -4.19 -8.36
CA SER A 6 3.66 -4.05 -7.54
C SER A 6 3.99 -3.28 -6.28
N GLU A 7 3.15 -2.30 -5.96
CA GLU A 7 3.20 -1.64 -4.67
C GLU A 7 2.64 -2.55 -3.58
N THR A 8 3.21 -2.49 -2.38
CA THR A 8 2.72 -3.22 -1.21
C THR A 8 2.09 -2.27 -0.21
N SER A 9 0.80 -2.50 0.10
CA SER A 9 0.02 -1.73 1.07
C SER A 9 -0.24 -2.58 2.30
N GLY A 10 0.72 -2.60 3.23
CA GLY A 10 0.61 -3.34 4.49
C GLY A 10 0.73 -4.86 4.36
N ALA A 11 1.23 -5.50 5.44
CA ALA A 11 1.53 -6.92 5.45
C ALA A 11 0.30 -7.81 5.18
N VAL A 12 -0.87 -7.48 5.74
CA VAL A 12 -2.08 -8.32 5.62
C VAL A 12 -2.58 -8.41 4.17
N PHE A 13 -2.62 -7.29 3.46
CA PHE A 13 -3.11 -7.25 2.08
C PHE A 13 -2.07 -7.76 1.07
N SER A 14 -0.79 -7.61 1.40
CA SER A 14 0.33 -8.01 0.53
C SER A 14 0.76 -9.47 0.72
N LEU A 15 0.38 -10.11 1.83
CA LEU A 15 0.80 -11.46 2.19
C LEU A 15 0.54 -12.52 1.11
N PRO A 16 -0.63 -12.59 0.45
CA PRO A 16 -0.86 -13.60 -0.60
C PRO A 16 0.15 -13.49 -1.74
N TRP A 17 0.57 -12.27 -2.09
CA TRP A 17 1.53 -12.03 -3.16
C TRP A 17 2.95 -12.40 -2.77
N PHE A 18 3.35 -12.16 -1.51
CA PHE A 18 4.63 -12.63 -0.99
C PHE A 18 4.71 -14.15 -0.99
N VAL A 19 3.66 -14.82 -0.50
CA VAL A 19 3.59 -16.29 -0.52
C VAL A 19 3.65 -16.81 -1.96
N ALA A 20 2.92 -16.21 -2.89
CA ALA A 20 2.95 -16.62 -4.30
C ALA A 20 4.35 -16.48 -4.94
N LYS A 21 5.10 -15.43 -4.56
CA LYS A 21 6.49 -15.25 -4.99
C LYS A 21 7.40 -16.31 -4.39
N ASP A 22 7.29 -16.56 -3.09
CA ASP A 22 8.11 -17.56 -2.39
C ASP A 22 7.84 -18.99 -2.88
N GLN A 23 6.60 -19.29 -3.28
CA GLN A 23 6.22 -20.58 -3.87
C GLN A 23 6.57 -20.70 -5.35
N GLY A 24 7.11 -19.64 -5.98
CA GLY A 24 7.55 -19.67 -7.38
C GLY A 24 6.43 -19.54 -8.42
N PHE A 25 5.17 -19.30 -8.02
CA PHE A 25 4.03 -19.23 -8.95
C PHE A 25 4.22 -18.17 -10.05
N PHE A 26 4.86 -17.04 -9.73
CA PHE A 26 5.18 -16.04 -10.76
C PHE A 26 6.24 -16.51 -11.74
N ALA A 27 7.25 -17.24 -11.26
CA ALA A 27 8.32 -17.75 -12.11
C ALA A 27 7.79 -18.81 -13.09
N GLU A 28 6.85 -19.66 -12.65
CA GLU A 28 6.16 -20.63 -13.51
C GLU A 28 5.40 -19.95 -14.66
N GLU A 29 4.81 -18.79 -14.39
CA GLU A 29 4.13 -17.95 -15.39
C GLU A 29 5.09 -17.05 -16.21
N GLY A 30 6.40 -17.16 -15.99
CA GLY A 30 7.40 -16.34 -16.65
C GLY A 30 7.33 -14.85 -16.27
N ILE A 31 6.90 -14.56 -15.05
CA ILE A 31 6.79 -13.21 -14.46
C ILE A 31 7.96 -13.00 -13.49
N ASP A 32 8.66 -11.89 -13.69
CA ASP A 32 9.66 -11.36 -12.75
C ASP A 32 8.97 -10.30 -11.88
N MET A 33 8.63 -10.69 -10.64
CA MET A 33 7.86 -9.86 -9.71
C MET A 33 8.75 -9.07 -8.77
N GLU A 34 8.64 -7.74 -8.81
CA GLU A 34 9.28 -6.81 -7.89
C GLU A 34 8.22 -6.13 -7.00
N PHE A 35 8.44 -6.17 -5.69
CA PHE A 35 7.60 -5.46 -4.72
C PHE A 35 8.30 -4.19 -4.27
N VAL A 36 7.57 -3.08 -4.28
CA VAL A 36 8.05 -1.77 -3.81
C VAL A 36 7.10 -1.25 -2.74
N ASP A 37 7.62 -0.48 -1.79
CA ASP A 37 6.79 0.13 -0.76
C ASP A 37 5.85 1.16 -1.38
N SER A 38 4.57 1.09 -1.02
CA SER A 38 3.61 2.12 -1.41
C SER A 38 3.90 3.42 -0.67
N ILE A 39 3.51 4.55 -1.28
CA ILE A 39 3.50 5.88 -0.64
C ILE A 39 2.31 5.99 0.34
N SER A 40 1.94 4.89 1.00
CA SER A 40 0.85 4.86 1.97
C SER A 40 1.36 5.20 3.36
N VAL A 41 0.44 5.70 4.20
CA VAL A 41 0.74 5.98 5.59
C VAL A 41 1.07 4.69 6.33
N HIS A 42 2.31 4.62 6.79
CA HIS A 42 2.79 3.53 7.62
C HIS A 42 2.35 3.73 9.06
N VAL A 43 1.78 2.69 9.64
CA VAL A 43 1.50 2.62 11.07
C VAL A 43 2.72 1.99 11.74
N ASP A 44 3.61 2.83 12.27
CA ASP A 44 4.87 2.38 12.88
C ASP A 44 4.66 1.56 14.16
N GLN A 45 3.58 1.83 14.90
CA GLN A 45 3.26 1.12 16.14
C GLN A 45 1.75 0.83 16.25
N PRO A 46 1.37 -0.38 16.69
CA PRO A 46 -0.01 -0.68 17.02
C PRO A 46 -0.51 0.25 18.12
N VAL A 47 -1.66 0.89 17.90
CA VAL A 47 -2.31 1.73 18.91
C VAL A 47 -3.24 0.84 19.74
N ALA A 48 -3.07 0.85 21.06
CA ALA A 48 -3.89 0.02 21.96
C ALA A 48 -5.32 0.56 22.16
N ASP A 49 -5.50 1.86 21.98
CA ASP A 49 -6.76 2.57 22.14
C ASP A 49 -7.30 3.01 20.77
N PRO A 50 -8.42 2.44 20.29
CA PRO A 50 -8.97 2.75 18.97
C PRO A 50 -9.30 4.25 18.78
N GLU A 51 -9.66 4.96 19.84
CA GLU A 51 -10.01 6.39 19.78
C GLU A 51 -8.80 7.30 19.50
N LYS A 52 -7.58 6.75 19.60
CA LYS A 52 -6.33 7.46 19.29
C LYS A 52 -5.84 7.20 17.87
N VAL A 53 -6.57 6.40 17.10
CA VAL A 53 -6.28 6.18 15.68
C VAL A 53 -6.93 7.31 14.90
N ASP A 54 -6.12 8.08 14.17
CA ASP A 54 -6.66 9.01 13.18
C ASP A 54 -7.36 8.21 12.08
N PRO A 55 -8.70 8.31 11.93
CA PRO A 55 -9.44 7.54 10.95
C PRO A 55 -9.13 7.96 9.51
N ILE A 56 -8.55 9.15 9.31
CA ILE A 56 -8.22 9.71 8.00
C ILE A 56 -6.84 9.23 7.53
N LEU A 57 -5.99 8.74 8.44
CA LEU A 57 -4.69 8.10 8.16
C LEU A 57 -3.85 8.83 7.09
N GLY A 58 -3.94 10.17 6.99
CA GLY A 58 -3.19 10.99 6.02
C GLY A 58 -3.91 11.39 4.72
N HIS A 59 -5.19 11.04 4.54
CA HIS A 59 -6.01 11.60 3.46
C HIS A 59 -6.54 13.00 3.80
N THR A 60 -5.64 13.99 3.89
CA THR A 60 -5.93 15.37 4.31
C THR A 60 -5.74 16.42 3.20
N PRO A 61 -6.20 16.18 1.95
CA PRO A 61 -5.87 17.08 0.84
C PRO A 61 -6.52 18.47 0.99
N PHE A 62 -7.60 18.58 1.77
CA PHE A 62 -8.24 19.87 2.07
C PHE A 62 -7.43 20.67 3.09
N GLU A 63 -7.01 20.04 4.18
CA GLU A 63 -6.19 20.64 5.24
C GLU A 63 -4.82 21.06 4.69
N ASP A 64 -4.26 20.27 3.77
CA ASP A 64 -2.98 20.52 3.11
C ASP A 64 -3.08 21.55 1.96
N ASN A 65 -4.26 22.13 1.73
CA ASN A 65 -4.52 23.08 0.64
C ASN A 65 -4.16 22.54 -0.76
N GLN A 66 -4.28 21.22 -0.95
CA GLN A 66 -3.98 20.54 -2.22
C GLN A 66 -5.20 20.46 -3.16
N VAL A 67 -6.38 20.88 -2.69
CA VAL A 67 -7.63 20.86 -3.48
C VAL A 67 -7.97 22.26 -4.00
N ALA A 68 -8.14 22.39 -5.31
CA ALA A 68 -8.76 23.57 -5.92
C ALA A 68 -10.26 23.32 -6.14
N ILE A 69 -11.12 24.07 -5.45
CA ILE A 69 -12.57 24.00 -5.64
C ILE A 69 -12.95 24.89 -6.83
N TYR A 70 -13.40 24.28 -7.93
CA TYR A 70 -14.02 25.03 -9.02
C TYR A 70 -15.37 25.59 -8.53
N ARG A 71 -15.51 26.92 -8.52
CA ARG A 71 -16.79 27.60 -8.31
C ARG A 71 -17.34 27.98 -9.69
N ALA A 72 -18.40 27.29 -10.12
CA ALA A 72 -19.15 27.57 -11.33
C ALA A 72 -19.92 28.89 -11.22
#